data_AF-A0A673G265-F1
#
_entry.id   AF-A0A673G265-F1
#
_cell.length_a   1.000
_cell.length_b   1.000
_cell.length_c   1.000
_cell.angle_alpha   90.00
_cell.angle_beta   90.00
_cell.angle_gamma   90.00
#
_symmetry.space_group_name_H-M   'P 1'
#
loop_
_entity.id
_entity.type
_entity.pdbx_description
1 polymer ?
#
loop_
_entity_poly.entity_id
_entity_poly.type
_entity_poly.pdbx_seq_one_letter_code
_entity_poly.pdbx_strand_id
1 'polypeptide(L)'
;MLRRVDAENQLQTLQEQLDFQKHLSEQEVREMRSRHESRLVELDSGRQKEFEGKLAEALKQLREEHEAQIQQYKEELQKTFAAKLENAKQAAVKNSDFASSTREELAGTKLRLESQSLQINNLQKQNAVLEARVQELEQMLERERQMNQQRLSQKEQEMADMRQQMQEQLEEHQNLLDVKLMLDMEINAYRKMLEGEEKRLNLSPSPVQQSSVSRTRKRKHEGTSSGLSPSYKLSQHSSSRGNLCIDEIDLDGRFVKLKNNSDQVRHTVSLKMI
;
A
#
# COMPACT_ATOMS: atom_id res chain seq x y z
N MET A 1 48.68 100.67 -127.85
CA MET A 1 48.20 99.27 -127.85
C MET A 1 48.82 98.45 -126.71
N LEU A 2 50.13 98.51 -126.47
CA LEU A 2 50.80 97.76 -125.38
C LEU A 2 50.23 98.04 -123.97
N ARG A 3 50.10 99.31 -123.54
CA ARG A 3 49.58 99.67 -122.20
C ARG A 3 48.14 99.23 -121.91
N ARG A 4 47.32 99.00 -122.95
CA ARG A 4 45.93 98.55 -122.78
C ARG A 4 45.87 97.05 -122.57
N VAL A 5 46.67 96.32 -123.34
CA VAL A 5 46.84 94.86 -123.20
C VAL A 5 47.48 94.52 -121.86
N ASP A 6 48.46 95.29 -121.39
CA ASP A 6 49.07 95.10 -120.06
C ASP A 6 48.07 95.31 -118.91
N ALA A 7 47.20 96.33 -119.02
CA ALA A 7 46.15 96.60 -118.05
C ALA A 7 45.02 95.55 -118.10
N GLU A 8 44.65 95.08 -119.28
CA GLU A 8 43.68 93.98 -119.48
C GLU A 8 44.22 92.66 -118.90
N ASN A 9 45.51 92.35 -119.10
CA ASN A 9 46.17 91.20 -118.46
C ASN A 9 46.22 91.32 -116.94
N GLN A 10 46.50 92.52 -116.39
CA GLN A 10 46.47 92.74 -114.94
C GLN A 10 45.06 92.61 -114.36
N LEU A 11 44.05 93.13 -115.07
CA LEU A 11 42.65 92.96 -114.68
C LEU A 11 42.27 91.48 -114.67
N GLN A 12 42.60 90.75 -115.74
CA GLN A 12 42.34 89.32 -115.84
C GLN A 12 43.07 88.53 -114.73
N THR A 13 44.35 88.85 -114.46
CA THR A 13 45.12 88.23 -113.38
C THR A 13 44.51 88.51 -112.01
N LEU A 14 44.07 89.74 -111.75
CA LEU A 14 43.39 90.11 -110.49
C LEU A 14 42.02 89.43 -110.36
N GLN A 15 41.32 89.21 -111.48
CA GLN A 15 40.04 88.50 -111.51
C GLN A 15 40.22 87.02 -111.21
N GLU A 16 41.20 86.38 -111.85
CA GLU A 16 41.60 85.00 -111.58
C GLU A 16 42.08 84.81 -110.12
N GLN A 17 42.83 85.77 -109.57
CA GLN A 17 43.23 85.76 -108.16
C GLN A 17 42.06 85.94 -107.19
N LEU A 18 41.11 86.82 -107.52
CA LEU A 18 39.89 87.02 -106.73
C LEU A 18 39.03 85.75 -106.74
N ASP A 19 38.88 85.13 -107.89
CA ASP A 19 38.09 83.90 -108.04
C ASP A 19 38.80 82.71 -107.38
N PHE A 20 40.14 82.66 -107.42
CA PHE A 20 40.93 81.71 -106.64
C PHE A 20 40.75 81.92 -105.13
N GLN A 21 40.81 83.15 -104.62
CA GLN A 21 40.57 83.45 -103.21
C GLN A 21 39.13 83.14 -102.77
N LYS A 22 38.13 83.43 -103.61
CA LYS A 22 36.74 83.05 -103.35
C LYS A 22 36.57 81.54 -103.30
N HIS A 23 37.14 80.80 -104.25
CA HIS A 23 37.09 79.35 -104.23
C HIS A 23 37.83 78.75 -103.04
N LEU A 24 38.99 79.31 -102.68
CA LEU A 24 39.74 78.87 -101.51
C LEU A 24 38.95 79.12 -100.22
N SER A 25 38.40 80.31 -100.02
CA SER A 25 37.60 80.65 -98.84
C SER A 25 36.28 79.86 -98.77
N GLU A 26 35.61 79.61 -99.89
CA GLU A 26 34.46 78.71 -99.94
C GLU A 26 34.82 77.26 -99.60
N GLN A 27 36.00 76.80 -100.03
CA GLN A 27 36.50 75.48 -99.72
C GLN A 27 36.87 75.36 -98.23
N GLU A 28 37.52 76.36 -97.66
CA GLU A 28 37.81 76.46 -96.22
C GLU A 28 36.52 76.49 -95.39
N VAL A 29 35.49 77.25 -95.80
CA VAL A 29 34.19 77.28 -95.13
C VAL A 29 33.48 75.92 -95.23
N ARG A 30 33.54 75.25 -96.38
CA ARG A 30 33.00 73.90 -96.56
C ARG A 30 33.71 72.89 -95.67
N GLU A 31 35.03 72.94 -95.59
CA GLU A 31 35.81 72.04 -94.76
C GLU A 31 35.55 72.29 -93.26
N MET A 32 35.51 73.56 -92.82
CA MET A 32 35.18 73.94 -91.46
C MET A 32 33.76 73.49 -91.05
N ARG A 33 32.78 73.61 -91.95
CA ARG A 33 31.42 73.09 -91.72
C ARG A 33 31.39 71.57 -91.61
N SER A 34 32.06 70.86 -92.54
CA SER A 34 32.15 69.40 -92.52
C SER A 34 32.82 68.87 -91.24
N ARG A 35 33.92 69.51 -90.81
CA ARG A 35 34.58 69.20 -89.52
C ARG A 35 33.66 69.47 -88.33
N HIS A 36 32.91 70.58 -88.34
CA HIS A 36 31.99 70.90 -87.25
C HIS A 36 30.81 69.92 -87.17
N GLU A 37 30.24 69.54 -88.30
CA GLU A 37 29.15 68.57 -88.41
C GLU A 37 29.61 67.18 -87.97
N SER A 38 30.80 66.74 -88.40
CA SER A 38 31.40 65.48 -87.96
C SER A 38 31.60 65.47 -86.44
N ARG A 39 32.10 66.57 -85.86
CA ARG A 39 32.28 66.71 -84.41
C ARG A 39 30.94 66.69 -83.64
N LEU A 40 29.89 67.30 -84.18
CA LEU A 40 28.54 67.25 -83.60
C LEU A 40 28.01 65.81 -83.56
N VAL A 41 28.15 65.07 -84.66
CA VAL A 41 27.73 63.66 -84.75
C VAL A 41 28.53 62.78 -83.79
N GLU A 42 29.85 62.99 -83.67
CA GLU A 42 30.69 62.28 -82.69
C GLU A 42 30.28 62.57 -81.25
N LEU A 43 29.97 63.82 -80.92
CA LEU A 43 29.51 64.22 -79.59
C LEU A 43 28.14 63.63 -79.25
N ASP A 44 27.18 63.65 -80.19
CA ASP A 44 25.86 63.04 -80.00
C ASP A 44 25.96 61.50 -79.91
N SER A 45 26.81 60.88 -80.74
CA SER A 45 27.10 59.44 -80.64
C SER A 45 27.75 59.08 -79.29
N GLY A 46 28.65 59.93 -78.79
CA GLY A 46 29.29 59.77 -77.48
C GLY A 46 28.28 59.84 -76.34
N ARG A 47 27.43 60.88 -76.34
CA ARG A 47 26.35 61.02 -75.34
C ARG A 47 25.38 59.84 -75.39
N GLN A 48 24.99 59.39 -76.57
CA GLN A 48 24.08 58.26 -76.72
C GLN A 48 24.69 56.97 -76.14
N LYS A 49 25.97 56.69 -76.40
CA LYS A 49 26.69 55.55 -75.79
C LYS A 49 26.79 55.66 -74.27
N GLU A 50 27.00 56.85 -73.73
CA GLU A 50 27.01 57.07 -72.28
C GLU A 50 25.64 56.79 -71.64
N PHE A 51 24.55 57.23 -72.29
CA PHE A 51 23.19 56.94 -71.82
C PHE A 51 22.86 55.45 -71.93
N GLU A 52 23.20 54.81 -73.04
CA GLU A 52 23.03 53.36 -73.22
C GLU A 52 23.85 52.57 -72.19
N GLY A 53 25.07 53.00 -71.90
CA GLY A 53 25.92 52.43 -70.86
C GLY A 53 25.30 52.55 -69.45
N LYS A 54 24.85 53.75 -69.07
CA LYS A 54 24.18 53.98 -67.78
C LYS A 54 22.87 53.19 -67.66
N LEU A 55 22.11 53.08 -68.74
CA LEU A 55 20.88 52.29 -68.77
C LEU A 55 21.18 50.78 -68.61
N ALA A 56 22.20 50.28 -69.32
CA ALA A 56 22.63 48.89 -69.21
C ALA A 56 23.14 48.57 -67.79
N GLU A 57 23.88 49.50 -67.18
CA GLU A 57 24.38 49.38 -65.81
C GLU A 57 23.22 49.38 -64.79
N ALA A 58 22.26 50.30 -64.92
CA ALA A 58 21.08 50.34 -64.06
C ALA A 58 20.22 49.07 -64.17
N LEU A 59 20.03 48.55 -65.40
CA LEU A 59 19.33 47.29 -65.62
C LEU A 59 20.09 46.09 -65.03
N LYS A 60 21.43 46.12 -65.07
CA LYS A 60 22.27 45.08 -64.47
C LYS A 60 22.15 45.11 -62.94
N GLN A 61 22.26 46.29 -62.34
CA GLN A 61 22.09 46.48 -60.89
C GLN A 61 20.71 46.00 -60.42
N LEU A 62 19.64 46.37 -61.14
CA LEU A 62 18.29 45.92 -60.81
C LEU A 62 18.15 44.38 -60.88
N ARG A 63 18.79 43.72 -61.85
CA ARG A 63 18.82 42.25 -61.92
C ARG A 63 19.57 41.65 -60.75
N GLU A 64 20.76 42.17 -60.43
CA GLU A 64 21.57 41.70 -59.31
C GLU A 64 20.83 41.85 -57.97
N GLU A 65 20.15 42.97 -57.76
CA GLU A 65 19.32 43.19 -56.57
C GLU A 65 18.15 42.20 -56.48
N HIS A 66 17.44 41.97 -57.59
CA HIS A 66 16.34 41.00 -57.61
C HIS A 66 16.84 39.57 -57.41
N GLU A 67 17.95 39.17 -58.02
CA GLU A 67 18.55 37.85 -57.79
C GLU A 67 18.98 37.67 -56.33
N ALA A 68 19.58 38.71 -55.73
CA ALA A 68 19.94 38.70 -54.32
C ALA A 68 18.70 38.56 -53.41
N GLN A 69 17.62 39.29 -53.69
CA GLN A 69 16.35 39.18 -52.96
C GLN A 69 15.75 37.78 -53.08
N ILE A 70 15.69 37.22 -54.29
CA ILE A 70 15.17 35.86 -54.52
C ILE A 70 16.01 34.83 -53.75
N GLN A 71 17.33 34.98 -53.77
CA GLN A 71 18.23 34.08 -53.06
C GLN A 71 18.03 34.17 -51.54
N GLN A 72 17.91 35.38 -50.98
CA GLN A 72 17.59 35.59 -49.57
C GLN A 72 16.25 34.95 -49.19
N TYR A 73 15.19 35.20 -49.96
CA TYR A 73 13.88 34.58 -49.71
C TYR A 73 13.94 33.06 -49.76
N LYS A 74 14.67 32.49 -50.72
CA LYS A 74 14.85 31.04 -50.83
C LYS A 74 15.57 30.47 -49.61
N GLU A 75 16.63 31.12 -49.14
CA GLU A 75 17.38 30.69 -47.95
C GLU A 75 16.54 30.78 -46.67
N GLU A 76 15.81 31.88 -46.48
CA GLU A 76 14.90 32.04 -45.34
C GLU A 76 13.78 31.01 -45.36
N LEU A 77 13.20 30.76 -46.53
CA LEU A 77 12.17 29.75 -46.73
C LEU A 77 12.70 28.34 -46.41
N GLN A 78 13.90 28.00 -46.89
CA GLN A 78 14.54 26.71 -46.58
C GLN A 78 14.84 26.58 -45.08
N LYS A 79 15.39 27.62 -44.44
CA LYS A 79 15.68 27.63 -43.00
C LYS A 79 14.40 27.44 -42.17
N THR A 80 13.34 28.16 -42.51
CA THR A 80 12.06 28.07 -41.79
C THR A 80 11.38 26.72 -41.99
N PHE A 81 11.40 26.16 -43.20
CA PHE A 81 10.88 24.81 -43.44
C PHE A 81 11.70 23.73 -42.73
N ALA A 82 13.03 23.81 -42.79
CA ALA A 82 13.90 22.88 -42.07
C ALA A 82 13.63 22.91 -40.57
N ALA A 83 13.52 24.10 -39.98
CA ALA A 83 13.21 24.27 -38.55
C ALA A 83 11.82 23.71 -38.19
N LYS A 84 10.79 23.98 -39.01
CA LYS A 84 9.44 23.43 -38.79
C LYS A 84 9.42 21.91 -38.87
N LEU A 85 10.11 21.34 -39.85
CA LEU A 85 10.17 19.91 -40.07
C LEU A 85 10.92 19.21 -38.94
N GLU A 86 12.02 19.79 -38.47
CA GLU A 86 12.78 19.28 -37.32
C GLU A 86 11.96 19.36 -36.03
N ASN A 87 11.29 20.50 -35.77
CA ASN A 87 10.39 20.63 -34.62
C ASN A 87 9.24 19.62 -34.67
N ALA A 88 8.64 19.39 -35.84
CA ALA A 88 7.58 18.40 -36.00
C ALA A 88 8.09 16.97 -35.75
N LYS A 89 9.28 16.62 -36.24
CA LYS A 89 9.93 15.33 -35.95
C LYS A 89 10.19 15.16 -34.46
N GLN A 90 10.78 16.16 -33.80
CA GLN A 90 11.06 16.11 -32.36
C GLN A 90 9.78 15.99 -31.54
N ALA A 91 8.71 16.71 -31.92
CA ALA A 91 7.41 16.59 -31.28
C ALA A 91 6.81 15.19 -31.45
N ALA A 92 6.91 14.61 -32.66
CA ALA A 92 6.43 13.25 -32.93
C ALA A 92 7.18 12.19 -32.09
N VAL A 93 8.50 12.29 -31.99
CA VAL A 93 9.33 11.40 -31.15
C VAL A 93 8.95 11.54 -29.69
N LYS A 94 8.91 12.76 -29.15
CA LYS A 94 8.51 13.01 -27.76
C LYS A 94 7.11 12.48 -27.44
N ASN A 95 6.16 12.65 -28.35
CA ASN A 95 4.81 12.13 -28.18
C ASN A 95 4.78 10.59 -28.21
N SER A 96 5.59 9.97 -29.06
CA SER A 96 5.77 8.51 -29.09
C SER A 96 6.37 7.98 -27.79
N ASP A 97 7.42 8.62 -27.29
CA ASP A 97 8.09 8.24 -26.03
C ASP A 97 7.17 8.42 -24.82
N PHE A 98 6.39 9.50 -24.81
CA PHE A 98 5.37 9.71 -23.77
C PHE A 98 4.27 8.64 -23.85
N ALA A 99 3.82 8.29 -25.06
CA ALA A 99 2.83 7.24 -25.26
C ALA A 99 3.36 5.85 -24.90
N SER A 100 4.65 5.56 -25.11
CA SER A 100 5.25 4.29 -24.68
C SER A 100 5.39 4.23 -23.15
N SER A 101 5.91 5.28 -22.53
CA SER A 101 6.04 5.38 -21.07
C SER A 101 4.70 5.21 -20.36
N THR A 102 3.68 5.94 -20.79
CA THR A 102 2.32 5.80 -20.22
C THR A 102 1.71 4.42 -20.43
N ARG A 103 2.01 3.74 -21.55
CA ARG A 103 1.60 2.34 -21.77
C ARG A 103 2.33 1.38 -20.83
N GLU A 104 3.62 1.57 -20.59
CA GLU A 104 4.40 0.77 -19.65
C GLU A 104 3.91 0.96 -18.21
N GLU A 105 3.65 2.19 -17.80
CA GLU A 105 3.04 2.50 -16.50
C GLU A 105 1.65 1.85 -16.34
N LEU A 106 0.83 1.90 -17.39
CA LEU A 106 -0.48 1.24 -17.41
C LEU A 106 -0.34 -0.29 -17.32
N ALA A 107 0.63 -0.89 -18.01
CA ALA A 107 0.89 -2.32 -17.92
C ALA A 107 1.36 -2.70 -16.49
N GLY A 108 2.28 -1.92 -15.91
CA GLY A 108 2.78 -2.14 -14.56
C GLY A 108 1.73 -1.94 -13.46
N THR A 109 0.78 -1.01 -13.64
CA THR A 109 -0.36 -0.84 -12.74
C THR A 109 -1.35 -1.98 -12.86
N LYS A 110 -1.67 -2.46 -14.07
CA LYS A 110 -2.52 -3.64 -14.29
C LYS A 110 -1.95 -4.90 -13.63
N LEU A 111 -0.66 -5.18 -13.82
CA LEU A 111 -0.01 -6.33 -13.18
C LEU A 111 -0.05 -6.24 -11.65
N ARG A 112 0.15 -5.04 -11.08
CA ARG A 112 0.01 -4.83 -9.62
C ARG A 112 -1.43 -5.08 -9.16
N LEU A 113 -2.42 -4.61 -9.90
CA LEU A 113 -3.83 -4.81 -9.59
C LEU A 113 -4.20 -6.29 -9.63
N GLU A 114 -3.74 -7.03 -10.64
CA GLU A 114 -3.94 -8.49 -10.74
C GLU A 114 -3.29 -9.22 -9.57
N SER A 115 -2.04 -8.89 -9.23
CA SER A 115 -1.34 -9.46 -8.08
C SER A 115 -2.07 -9.20 -6.75
N GLN A 116 -2.49 -7.96 -6.51
CA GLN A 116 -3.27 -7.60 -5.31
C GLN A 116 -4.62 -8.31 -5.29
N SER A 117 -5.29 -8.44 -6.44
CA SER A 117 -6.56 -9.17 -6.55
C SER A 117 -6.37 -10.65 -6.22
N LEU A 118 -5.28 -11.27 -6.67
CA LEU A 118 -4.93 -12.64 -6.31
C LEU A 118 -4.65 -12.79 -4.80
N GLN A 119 -3.93 -11.84 -4.20
CA GLN A 119 -3.68 -11.83 -2.76
C GLN A 119 -4.99 -11.71 -1.96
N ILE A 120 -5.89 -10.81 -2.35
CA ILE A 120 -7.21 -10.65 -1.73
C ILE A 120 -8.00 -11.97 -1.83
N ASN A 121 -8.06 -12.58 -3.01
CA ASN A 121 -8.76 -13.85 -3.20
C ASN A 121 -8.16 -14.98 -2.34
N ASN A 122 -6.83 -15.03 -2.21
CA ASN A 122 -6.18 -16.03 -1.36
C ASN A 122 -6.50 -15.80 0.13
N LEU A 123 -6.41 -14.56 0.60
CA LEU A 123 -6.77 -14.21 1.98
C LEU A 123 -8.24 -14.47 2.28
N GLN A 124 -9.15 -14.19 1.34
CA GLN A 124 -10.57 -14.52 1.48
C GLN A 124 -10.79 -16.03 1.61
N LYS A 125 -10.11 -16.85 0.79
CA LYS A 125 -10.17 -18.31 0.91
C LYS A 125 -9.62 -18.80 2.25
N GLN A 126 -8.49 -18.26 2.70
CA GLN A 126 -7.90 -18.61 4.00
C GLN A 126 -8.84 -18.24 5.14
N ASN A 127 -9.46 -17.05 5.08
CA ASN A 127 -10.42 -16.63 6.10
C ASN A 127 -11.64 -17.56 6.13
N ALA A 128 -12.22 -17.90 4.98
CA ALA A 128 -13.34 -18.84 4.92
C ALA A 128 -13.00 -20.22 5.50
N VAL A 129 -11.78 -20.73 5.27
CA VAL A 129 -11.30 -21.99 5.86
C VAL A 129 -11.17 -21.87 7.39
N LEU A 130 -10.62 -20.75 7.89
CA LEU A 130 -10.48 -20.51 9.32
C LEU A 130 -11.84 -20.34 10.01
N GLU A 131 -12.78 -19.62 9.40
CA GLU A 131 -14.15 -19.47 9.89
C GLU A 131 -14.86 -20.83 9.96
N ALA A 132 -14.73 -21.67 8.93
CA ALA A 132 -15.28 -23.03 8.95
C ALA A 132 -14.64 -23.88 10.07
N ARG A 133 -13.33 -23.74 10.30
CA ARG A 133 -12.63 -24.45 11.38
C ARG A 133 -13.07 -23.99 12.77
N VAL A 134 -13.30 -22.68 12.95
CA VAL A 134 -13.84 -22.14 14.20
C VAL A 134 -15.22 -22.71 14.46
N GLN A 135 -16.12 -22.69 13.47
CA GLN A 135 -17.46 -23.27 13.61
C GLN A 135 -17.42 -24.77 13.95
N GLU A 136 -16.53 -25.54 13.33
CA GLU A 136 -16.35 -26.96 13.64
C GLU A 136 -15.92 -27.17 15.10
N LEU A 137 -14.94 -26.39 15.57
CA LEU A 137 -14.44 -26.47 16.94
C LEU A 137 -15.50 -26.04 17.96
N GLU A 138 -16.27 -25.00 17.67
CA GLU A 138 -17.40 -24.57 18.51
C GLU A 138 -18.47 -25.67 18.62
N GLN A 139 -18.82 -26.31 17.50
CA GLN A 139 -19.76 -27.44 17.53
C GLN A 139 -19.20 -28.64 18.29
N MET A 140 -17.91 -28.94 18.16
CA MET A 140 -17.27 -30.01 18.94
C MET A 140 -17.32 -29.70 20.44
N LEU A 141 -16.97 -28.48 20.84
CA LEU A 141 -17.01 -28.06 22.23
C LEU A 141 -18.42 -28.13 22.80
N GLU A 142 -19.43 -27.71 22.03
CA GLU A 142 -20.82 -27.78 22.46
C GLU A 142 -21.29 -29.23 22.64
N ARG A 143 -20.92 -30.15 21.73
CA ARG A 143 -21.19 -31.59 21.90
C ARG A 143 -20.51 -32.16 23.15
N GLU A 144 -19.26 -31.79 23.41
CA GLU A 144 -18.54 -32.24 24.60
C GLU A 144 -19.18 -31.73 25.90
N ARG A 145 -19.61 -30.45 25.91
CA ARG A 145 -20.37 -29.87 27.04
C ARG A 145 -21.67 -30.63 27.29
N GLN A 146 -22.43 -30.92 26.24
CA GLN A 146 -23.68 -31.68 26.35
C GLN A 146 -23.44 -33.08 26.89
N MET A 147 -22.42 -33.79 26.39
CA MET A 147 -22.06 -35.12 26.92
C MET A 147 -21.63 -35.07 28.38
N ASN A 148 -20.83 -34.08 28.78
CA ASN A 148 -20.40 -33.91 30.16
C ASN A 148 -21.59 -33.58 31.08
N GLN A 149 -22.52 -32.72 30.64
CA GLN A 149 -23.73 -32.40 31.38
C GLN A 149 -24.64 -33.64 31.56
N GLN A 150 -24.78 -34.46 30.52
CA GLN A 150 -25.53 -35.72 30.61
C GLN A 150 -24.88 -36.69 31.60
N ARG A 151 -23.55 -36.85 31.54
CA ARG A 151 -22.80 -37.69 32.50
C ARG A 151 -22.93 -37.19 33.94
N LEU A 152 -22.88 -35.87 34.14
CA LEU A 152 -23.08 -35.26 35.45
C LEU A 152 -24.49 -35.56 35.98
N SER A 153 -25.52 -35.32 35.16
CA SER A 153 -26.91 -35.59 35.52
C SER A 153 -27.16 -37.07 35.85
N GLN A 154 -26.59 -38.00 35.07
CA GLN A 154 -26.65 -39.44 35.36
C GLN A 154 -26.02 -39.75 36.72
N LYS A 155 -24.87 -39.16 37.04
CA LYS A 155 -24.20 -39.35 38.32
C LYS A 155 -24.96 -38.73 39.49
N GLU A 156 -25.57 -37.56 39.30
CA GLU A 156 -26.45 -36.95 40.29
C GLU A 156 -27.67 -37.85 40.58
N GLN A 157 -28.23 -38.46 39.55
CA GLN A 157 -29.35 -39.39 39.69
C GLN A 157 -28.93 -40.68 40.41
N GLU A 158 -27.81 -41.30 40.03
CA GLU A 158 -27.24 -42.46 40.76
C GLU A 158 -26.98 -42.12 42.24
N MET A 159 -26.47 -40.91 42.54
CA MET A 159 -26.27 -40.47 43.92
C MET A 159 -27.59 -40.29 44.68
N ALA A 160 -28.64 -39.77 44.03
CA ALA A 160 -29.95 -39.62 44.63
C ALA A 160 -30.57 -41.00 44.93
N ASP A 161 -30.49 -41.94 43.99
CA ASP A 161 -30.99 -43.31 44.15
C ASP A 161 -30.28 -44.03 45.30
N MET A 162 -28.94 -43.94 45.38
CA MET A 162 -28.17 -44.52 46.50
C MET A 162 -28.55 -43.90 47.85
N ARG A 163 -28.79 -42.58 47.91
CA ARG A 163 -29.25 -41.92 49.15
C ARG A 163 -30.63 -42.40 49.56
N GLN A 164 -31.54 -42.58 48.60
CA GLN A 164 -32.86 -43.13 48.85
C GLN A 164 -32.77 -44.56 49.40
N GLN A 165 -32.00 -45.43 48.75
CA GLN A 165 -31.79 -46.81 49.22
C GLN A 165 -31.18 -46.85 50.63
N MET A 166 -30.22 -45.97 50.92
CA MET A 166 -29.63 -45.87 52.26
C MET A 166 -30.66 -45.43 53.31
N GLN A 167 -31.55 -44.50 52.96
CA GLN A 167 -32.64 -44.06 53.84
C GLN A 167 -33.65 -45.19 54.09
N GLU A 168 -34.04 -45.92 53.05
CA GLU A 168 -34.91 -47.09 53.15
C GLU A 168 -34.30 -48.16 54.07
N GLN A 169 -33.00 -48.46 53.92
CA GLN A 169 -32.29 -49.39 54.80
C GLN A 169 -32.26 -48.91 56.27
N LEU A 170 -32.07 -47.61 56.51
CA LEU A 170 -32.12 -47.06 57.87
C LEU A 170 -33.50 -47.22 58.51
N GLU A 171 -34.57 -47.01 57.73
CA GLU A 171 -35.95 -47.20 58.19
C GLU A 171 -36.25 -48.67 58.47
N GLU A 172 -35.84 -49.59 57.60
CA GLU A 172 -35.95 -51.04 57.82
C GLU A 172 -35.20 -51.48 59.08
N HIS A 173 -33.98 -50.97 59.29
CA HIS A 173 -33.19 -51.25 60.49
C HIS A 173 -33.85 -50.71 61.76
N GLN A 174 -34.43 -49.51 61.72
CA GLN A 174 -35.16 -48.95 62.86
C GLN A 174 -36.41 -49.79 63.18
N ASN A 175 -37.19 -50.18 62.17
CA ASN A 175 -38.35 -51.05 62.35
C ASN A 175 -37.96 -52.40 62.98
N LEU A 176 -36.85 -53.00 62.52
CA LEU A 176 -36.35 -54.25 63.08
C LEU A 176 -35.87 -54.08 64.53
N LEU A 177 -35.23 -52.96 64.86
CA LEU A 177 -34.83 -52.63 66.22
C LEU A 177 -36.05 -52.50 67.13
N ASP A 178 -37.11 -51.85 66.68
CA ASP A 178 -38.36 -51.70 67.44
C ASP A 178 -39.01 -53.06 67.72
N VAL A 179 -39.07 -53.95 66.72
CA VAL A 179 -39.52 -55.34 66.90
C VAL A 179 -38.64 -56.09 67.90
N LYS A 180 -37.31 -55.93 67.82
CA LYS A 180 -36.38 -56.56 68.75
C LYS A 180 -36.60 -56.08 70.19
N LEU A 181 -36.82 -54.78 70.39
CA LEU A 181 -37.12 -54.22 71.70
C LEU A 181 -38.43 -54.77 72.27
N MET A 182 -39.47 -54.90 71.43
CA MET A 182 -40.73 -55.56 71.83
C MET A 182 -40.50 -57.01 72.25
N LEU A 183 -39.73 -57.78 71.49
CA LEU A 183 -39.39 -59.17 71.83
C LEU A 183 -38.58 -59.27 73.13
N ASP A 184 -37.62 -58.37 73.37
CA ASP A 184 -36.89 -58.34 74.64
C ASP A 184 -37.83 -58.07 75.82
N MET A 185 -38.80 -57.16 75.64
CA MET A 185 -39.81 -56.86 76.65
C MET A 185 -40.67 -58.10 76.94
N GLU A 186 -41.11 -58.82 75.91
CA GLU A 186 -41.84 -60.10 76.05
C GLU A 186 -40.99 -61.16 76.78
N ILE A 187 -39.74 -61.37 76.38
CA ILE A 187 -38.83 -62.33 77.04
C ILE A 187 -38.64 -61.97 78.52
N ASN A 188 -38.45 -60.69 78.83
CA ASN A 188 -38.32 -60.24 80.21
C ASN A 188 -39.61 -60.45 81.01
N ALA A 189 -40.78 -60.26 80.38
CA ALA A 189 -42.06 -60.56 81.00
C ALA A 189 -42.22 -62.07 81.27
N TYR A 190 -41.90 -62.93 80.29
CA TYR A 190 -41.91 -64.38 80.45
C TYR A 190 -40.95 -64.86 81.54
N ARG A 191 -39.72 -64.31 81.59
CA ARG A 191 -38.75 -64.60 82.66
C ARG A 191 -39.31 -64.25 84.04
N LYS A 192 -39.91 -63.07 84.20
CA LYS A 192 -40.53 -62.66 85.48
C LYS A 192 -41.68 -63.57 85.92
N MET A 193 -42.52 -64.03 84.98
CA MET A 193 -43.60 -64.98 85.28
C MET A 193 -43.04 -66.34 85.73
N LEU A 194 -42.03 -66.86 85.01
CA LEU A 194 -41.35 -68.11 85.36
C LEU A 194 -40.66 -68.04 86.73
N GLU A 195 -39.91 -66.96 87.01
CA GLU A 195 -39.31 -66.73 88.33
C GLU A 195 -40.36 -66.67 89.45
N GLY A 196 -41.57 -66.19 89.16
CA GLY A 196 -42.71 -66.20 90.08
C GLY A 196 -43.24 -67.61 90.34
N GLU A 197 -43.36 -68.43 89.30
CA GLU A 197 -43.76 -69.84 89.40
C GLU A 197 -42.69 -70.71 90.10
N GLU A 198 -41.41 -70.52 89.79
CA GLU A 198 -40.29 -71.24 90.43
C GLU A 198 -40.25 -70.99 91.95
N LYS A 199 -40.53 -69.75 92.38
CA LYS A 199 -40.69 -69.39 93.80
C LYS A 199 -41.89 -70.07 94.46
N ARG A 200 -43.00 -70.29 93.74
CA ARG A 200 -44.18 -71.02 94.26
C ARG A 200 -43.94 -72.53 94.37
N LEU A 201 -43.11 -73.08 93.48
CA LEU A 201 -42.83 -74.51 93.38
C LEU A 201 -41.60 -75.00 94.18
N ASN A 202 -40.92 -74.12 94.93
CA ASN A 202 -39.71 -74.41 95.72
C ASN A 202 -38.56 -75.03 94.88
N LEU A 203 -38.47 -74.67 93.60
CA LEU A 203 -37.34 -75.05 92.76
C LEU A 203 -36.17 -74.11 93.08
N SER A 204 -35.14 -74.64 93.75
CA SER A 204 -33.98 -73.87 94.20
C SER A 204 -33.19 -73.27 93.02
N PRO A 205 -32.77 -71.99 93.07
CA PRO A 205 -31.99 -71.39 91.99
C PRO A 205 -30.51 -71.75 92.10
N SER A 206 -29.97 -72.42 91.09
CA SER A 206 -28.52 -72.59 90.89
C SER A 206 -27.91 -71.30 90.29
N PRO A 207 -26.72 -70.85 90.73
CA PRO A 207 -26.26 -69.49 90.46
C PRO A 207 -25.72 -69.27 89.03
N VAL A 208 -26.00 -68.07 88.54
CA VAL A 208 -25.62 -67.44 87.28
C VAL A 208 -24.12 -67.09 87.28
N GLN A 209 -23.41 -67.35 86.17
CA GLN A 209 -22.11 -66.72 85.92
C GLN A 209 -22.28 -65.53 84.97
N GLN A 210 -22.30 -64.34 85.56
CA GLN A 210 -21.92 -63.10 84.91
C GLN A 210 -20.39 -63.07 84.79
N SER A 211 -19.86 -62.87 83.58
CA SER A 211 -18.46 -62.45 83.39
C SER A 211 -18.43 -60.98 82.99
N SER A 212 -18.03 -60.16 83.95
CA SER A 212 -17.56 -58.79 83.83
C SER A 212 -16.17 -58.75 83.17
N VAL A 213 -15.93 -57.83 82.21
CA VAL A 213 -14.66 -57.09 82.11
C VAL A 213 -14.87 -55.77 81.37
N SER A 214 -15.06 -54.69 82.13
CA SER A 214 -14.60 -53.35 81.75
C SER A 214 -13.09 -53.27 82.05
N ARG A 215 -12.26 -53.03 81.03
CA ARG A 215 -10.83 -52.72 81.20
C ARG A 215 -10.48 -51.34 80.70
N THR A 216 -9.72 -50.69 81.58
CA THR A 216 -9.30 -49.31 81.64
C THR A 216 -8.26 -48.96 80.58
N ARG A 217 -8.29 -47.68 80.20
CA ARG A 217 -7.30 -46.88 79.48
C ARG A 217 -5.83 -47.32 79.67
N LYS A 218 -5.09 -47.39 78.56
CA LYS A 218 -3.64 -47.13 78.51
C LYS A 218 -3.29 -46.43 77.19
N ARG A 219 -3.14 -45.10 77.24
CA ARG A 219 -2.45 -44.32 76.20
C ARG A 219 -0.97 -44.22 76.58
N LYS A 220 -0.07 -44.59 75.66
CA LYS A 220 1.14 -43.84 75.32
C LYS A 220 1.78 -44.50 74.10
N HIS A 221 1.46 -44.01 72.92
CA HIS A 221 2.29 -44.21 71.73
C HIS A 221 2.88 -42.85 71.39
N GLU A 222 4.21 -42.86 71.30
CA GLU A 222 5.06 -41.81 70.75
C GLU A 222 4.45 -41.18 69.51
N GLY A 223 4.37 -39.86 69.53
CA GLY A 223 3.99 -39.02 68.40
C GLY A 223 4.75 -37.73 68.57
N THR A 224 5.93 -37.73 67.96
CA THR A 224 6.87 -36.63 67.80
C THR A 224 6.12 -35.31 67.62
N SER A 225 6.35 -34.38 68.54
CA SER A 225 5.94 -32.98 68.40
C SER A 225 6.80 -32.31 67.32
N SER A 226 6.52 -32.61 66.05
CA SER A 226 6.89 -31.74 64.95
C SER A 226 5.87 -30.60 64.92
N GLY A 227 6.22 -29.49 65.56
CA GLY A 227 5.58 -28.21 65.33
C GLY A 227 5.70 -27.85 63.86
N LEU A 228 4.71 -28.24 63.07
CA LEU A 228 4.44 -27.68 61.76
C LEU A 228 3.27 -26.72 61.97
N SER A 229 3.63 -25.45 62.16
CA SER A 229 2.73 -24.34 61.93
C SER A 229 1.98 -24.60 60.63
N PRO A 230 0.63 -24.52 60.60
CA PRO A 230 -0.08 -24.41 59.33
C PRO A 230 0.46 -23.12 58.69
N SER A 231 1.28 -23.27 57.66
CA SER A 231 1.60 -22.16 56.76
C SER A 231 0.26 -21.81 56.14
N TYR A 232 -0.40 -20.82 56.72
CA TYR A 232 -1.48 -20.13 56.07
C TYR A 232 -0.84 -19.58 54.79
N LYS A 233 -1.10 -20.23 53.65
CA LYS A 233 -0.96 -19.54 52.38
C LYS A 233 -2.05 -18.48 52.42
N LEU A 234 -1.70 -17.28 52.89
CA LEU A 234 -2.51 -16.09 52.69
C LEU A 234 -2.49 -15.82 51.18
N SER A 235 -3.38 -16.46 50.42
CA SER A 235 -3.67 -16.02 49.06
C SER A 235 -4.42 -14.70 49.17
N GLN A 236 -3.65 -13.62 49.12
CA GLN A 236 -4.19 -12.28 49.04
C GLN A 236 -4.70 -12.08 47.60
N HIS A 237 -6.01 -12.21 47.41
CA HIS A 237 -6.64 -11.89 46.13
C HIS A 237 -6.99 -10.40 46.10
N SER A 238 -6.24 -9.63 45.31
CA SER A 238 -6.60 -8.27 44.91
C SER A 238 -7.11 -8.32 43.47
N SER A 239 -8.41 -8.07 43.29
CA SER A 239 -9.02 -7.93 41.96
C SER A 239 -9.17 -6.45 41.61
N SER A 240 -8.56 -6.04 40.52
CA SER A 240 -8.78 -4.75 39.87
C SER A 240 -9.36 -4.99 38.48
N ARG A 241 -10.42 -4.27 38.12
CA ARG A 241 -10.95 -4.26 36.75
C ARG A 241 -10.24 -3.15 35.98
N GLY A 242 -9.37 -3.53 35.06
CA GLY A 242 -8.65 -2.62 34.18
C GLY A 242 -8.05 -3.36 32.98
N ASN A 243 -7.51 -2.59 32.03
CA ASN A 243 -6.92 -3.11 30.80
C ASN A 243 -5.55 -3.77 31.10
N LEU A 244 -5.58 -5.02 31.56
CA LEU A 244 -4.41 -5.86 31.77
C LEU A 244 -4.15 -6.70 30.50
N CYS A 245 -2.94 -6.65 29.95
CA CYS A 245 -2.52 -7.51 28.85
C CYS A 245 -1.43 -8.49 29.29
N ILE A 246 -1.48 -9.70 28.75
CA ILE A 246 -0.42 -10.70 28.95
C ILE A 246 0.73 -10.32 28.02
N ASP A 247 1.88 -10.00 28.59
CA ASP A 247 3.05 -9.51 27.86
C ASP A 247 3.95 -10.68 27.45
N GLU A 248 4.10 -11.68 28.33
CA GLU A 248 4.93 -12.85 28.08
C GLU A 248 4.45 -14.05 28.91
N ILE A 249 4.42 -15.23 28.28
CA ILE A 249 4.15 -16.52 28.93
C ILE A 249 5.40 -17.38 28.72
N ASP A 250 5.98 -17.85 29.82
CA ASP A 250 7.06 -18.83 29.75
C ASP A 250 6.52 -20.14 29.15
N LEU A 251 7.18 -20.66 28.12
CA LEU A 251 6.76 -21.88 27.41
C LEU A 251 6.80 -23.12 28.31
N ASP A 252 7.62 -23.07 29.37
CA ASP A 252 7.71 -24.11 30.39
C ASP A 252 6.70 -23.93 31.54
N GLY A 253 5.81 -22.93 31.45
CA GLY A 253 4.69 -22.72 32.39
C GLY A 253 5.07 -22.24 33.78
N ARG A 254 6.31 -21.77 34.00
CA ARG A 254 6.82 -21.43 35.33
C ARG A 254 6.37 -20.04 35.80
N PHE A 255 6.11 -19.12 34.87
CA PHE A 255 5.60 -17.79 35.19
C PHE A 255 4.81 -17.17 34.02
N VAL A 256 4.00 -16.17 34.36
CA VAL A 256 3.32 -15.30 33.41
C VAL A 256 3.59 -13.85 33.81
N LYS A 257 3.98 -13.02 32.83
CA LYS A 257 4.23 -11.60 33.03
C LYS A 257 3.04 -10.79 32.55
N LEU A 258 2.41 -10.07 33.46
CA LEU A 258 1.26 -9.21 33.18
C LEU A 258 1.70 -7.74 33.16
N LYS A 259 1.19 -6.98 32.20
CA LYS A 259 1.44 -5.54 32.06
C LYS A 259 0.13 -4.78 32.20
N ASN A 260 0.13 -3.78 33.09
CA ASN A 260 -1.01 -2.89 33.28
C ASN A 260 -0.86 -1.67 32.36
N ASN A 261 -1.84 -1.48 31.46
CA ASN A 261 -1.87 -0.35 30.54
C ASN A 261 -2.74 0.82 31.05
N SER A 262 -3.15 0.84 32.33
CA SER A 262 -3.85 1.99 32.91
C SER A 262 -2.86 3.07 33.39
N ASP A 263 -3.19 4.35 33.19
CA ASP A 263 -2.37 5.51 33.61
C ASP A 263 -2.29 5.72 35.14
N GLN A 264 -2.98 4.91 35.93
CA GLN A 264 -2.91 4.96 37.39
C GLN A 264 -1.99 3.83 37.93
N VAL A 265 -0.79 4.26 38.32
CA VAL A 265 0.22 3.57 39.15
C VAL A 265 0.96 2.40 38.47
N ARG A 266 2.25 2.63 38.19
CA ARG A 266 3.22 1.67 37.65
C ARG A 266 3.85 0.83 38.77
N HIS A 267 3.22 -0.28 39.15
CA HIS A 267 3.91 -1.33 39.90
C HIS A 267 3.88 -2.64 39.11
N THR A 268 5.05 -3.13 38.73
CA THR A 268 5.24 -4.42 38.07
C THR A 268 5.15 -5.51 39.13
N VAL A 269 4.18 -6.42 39.00
CA VAL A 269 4.03 -7.57 39.89
C VAL A 269 4.34 -8.84 39.12
N SER A 270 5.36 -9.57 39.57
CA SER A 270 5.71 -10.89 39.02
C SER A 270 5.06 -11.97 39.89
N LEU A 271 4.13 -12.74 39.33
CA LEU A 271 3.48 -13.86 40.01
C LEU A 271 4.15 -15.17 39.60
N LYS A 272 4.64 -15.91 40.60
CA LYS A 272 5.21 -17.25 40.44
C LYS A 272 4.12 -18.28 40.71
N MET A 273 3.82 -19.14 39.74
CA MET A 273 2.91 -20.27 39.95
C MET A 273 3.65 -21.30 40.82
N ILE A 274 3.04 -21.71 41.94
CA ILE A 274 3.56 -22.78 42.84
C ILE A 274 2.92 -24.09 42.44
#